data_AF-A0A7J3TVT7-F1
#
_entry.id   AF-A0A7J3TVT7-F1
#
_cell.length_a   1.000
_cell.length_b   1.000
_cell.length_c   1.000
_cell.angle_alpha   90.00
_cell.angle_beta   90.00
_cell.angle_gamma   90.00
#
_symmetry.space_group_name_H-M   'P 1'
#
loop_
_entity.id
_entity.type
_entity.pdbx_description
1 polymer ?
#
loop_
_entity_poly.entity_id
_entity_poly.type
_entity_poly.pdbx_seq_one_letter_code
_entity_poly.pdbx_strand_id
1 'polypeptide(L)'
;MLKNKRGFKLGWEFLFNLVFVVMIIIIMVIWIASQANGTAMRKQILAKEVCLLIAESKANTTIMLEHNKNIKIESQGNAIVVKEGDFDKGYIYPCYVQNNTHISRKDNITIIEIK
;
A
#
# COMPACT_ATOMS: atom_id res chain seq x y z
N MET A 1 -17.57 31.20 -43.57
CA MET A 1 -16.99 31.40 -42.22
C MET A 1 -15.94 30.31 -41.93
N LEU A 2 -14.72 30.46 -42.43
CA LEU A 2 -13.57 29.62 -42.07
C LEU A 2 -12.91 30.20 -40.81
N LYS A 3 -13.63 30.18 -39.68
CA LYS A 3 -13.11 30.68 -38.40
C LYS A 3 -12.13 29.67 -37.81
N ASN A 4 -10.85 29.99 -37.91
CA ASN A 4 -9.74 29.62 -37.01
C ASN A 4 -9.72 28.18 -36.45
N LYS A 5 -9.83 27.16 -37.32
CA LYS A 5 -9.69 25.75 -36.91
C LYS A 5 -8.29 25.41 -36.36
N ARG A 6 -7.24 26.12 -36.80
CA ARG A 6 -5.86 25.91 -36.33
C ARG A 6 -5.64 26.44 -34.91
N GLY A 7 -6.11 27.65 -34.59
CA GLY A 7 -6.01 28.20 -33.23
C GLY A 7 -6.83 27.41 -32.21
N PHE A 8 -7.98 26.88 -32.60
CA PHE A 8 -8.76 25.99 -31.74
C PHE A 8 -8.03 24.67 -31.46
N LYS A 9 -7.39 24.07 -32.48
CA LYS A 9 -6.59 22.84 -32.31
C LYS A 9 -5.38 23.07 -31.40
N LEU A 10 -4.64 24.15 -31.61
CA LEU A 10 -3.50 24.53 -30.76
C LEU A 10 -3.92 24.81 -29.30
N GLY A 11 -5.05 25.49 -29.11
CA GLY A 11 -5.61 25.74 -27.78
C GLY A 11 -5.99 24.46 -27.03
N TRP A 12 -6.58 23.49 -27.74
CA TRP A 12 -6.91 22.18 -27.16
C TRP A 12 -5.67 21.35 -26.83
N GLU A 13 -4.66 21.33 -27.70
CA GLU A 13 -3.39 20.64 -27.42
C GLU A 13 -2.67 21.26 -26.22
N PHE A 14 -2.66 22.59 -26.11
CA PHE A 14 -2.10 23.30 -24.95
C PHE A 14 -2.86 22.99 -23.66
N LEU A 15 -4.20 23.02 -23.69
CA LEU A 15 -5.03 22.68 -22.53
C LEU A 15 -4.78 21.25 -22.07
N PHE A 16 -4.74 20.30 -23.00
CA PHE A 16 -4.51 18.89 -22.68
C PHE A 16 -3.13 18.67 -22.07
N ASN A 17 -2.09 19.29 -22.64
CA ASN A 17 -0.74 19.23 -22.08
C ASN A 17 -0.68 19.86 -20.68
N LEU A 18 -1.37 20.98 -20.46
CA LEU A 18 -1.42 21.62 -19.15
C LEU A 18 -2.12 20.73 -18.11
N VAL A 19 -3.26 20.13 -18.45
CA VAL A 19 -3.96 19.17 -17.58
C VAL A 19 -3.06 17.97 -17.26
N PHE A 20 -2.37 17.43 -18.26
CA PHE A 20 -1.47 16.30 -18.08
C PHE A 20 -0.30 16.62 -17.13
N VAL A 21 0.34 17.78 -17.31
CA VAL A 21 1.42 18.25 -16.43
C VAL A 21 0.91 18.45 -15.00
N VAL A 22 -0.26 19.08 -14.82
CA VAL A 22 -0.87 19.27 -13.50
C VAL A 22 -1.17 17.93 -12.83
N MET A 23 -1.70 16.96 -13.58
CA MET A 23 -1.98 15.61 -13.07
C MET A 23 -0.71 14.91 -12.57
N ILE A 24 0.38 15.00 -13.35
CA ILE A 24 1.68 14.44 -12.97
C ILE A 24 2.20 15.09 -11.68
N ILE A 25 2.11 16.42 -11.56
CA ILE A 25 2.55 17.14 -10.36
C ILE A 25 1.75 16.69 -9.13
N ILE A 26 0.43 16.54 -9.25
CA ILE A 26 -0.42 16.06 -8.15
C ILE A 26 0.01 14.66 -7.69
N ILE A 27 0.24 13.73 -8.62
CA ILE A 27 0.69 12.37 -8.30
C ILE A 27 2.04 12.42 -7.57
N MET A 28 2.99 13.22 -8.05
CA MET A 28 4.30 13.38 -7.40
C MET A 28 4.17 13.95 -5.99
N VAL A 29 3.36 15.00 -5.79
CA VAL A 29 3.16 15.63 -4.47
C VAL A 29 2.55 14.64 -3.48
N ILE A 30 1.54 13.86 -3.89
CA ILE A 30 0.95 12.81 -3.04
C ILE A 30 2.01 11.77 -2.65
N TRP A 31 2.85 11.37 -3.61
CA TRP A 31 3.90 10.38 -3.35
C TRP A 31 4.96 10.90 -2.38
N ILE A 32 5.42 12.15 -2.57
CA ILE A 32 6.36 12.82 -1.66
C ILE A 32 5.75 13.00 -0.27
N ALA A 33 4.48 13.44 -0.18
CA ALA A 33 3.79 13.59 1.09
C ALA A 33 3.66 12.25 1.84
N SER A 34 3.41 11.15 1.14
CA SER A 34 3.38 9.81 1.75
C SER A 34 4.75 9.35 2.27
N GLN A 35 5.84 9.72 1.60
CA GLN A 35 7.19 9.44 2.08
C GLN A 35 7.54 10.31 3.29
N ALA A 36 7.25 11.62 3.21
CA ALA A 36 7.54 12.59 4.26
C ALA A 36 6.74 12.35 5.55
N ASN A 37 5.49 11.90 5.45
CA ASN A 37 4.66 11.52 6.60
C ASN A 37 5.10 10.21 7.26
N GLY A 38 6.13 9.53 6.73
CA GLY A 38 6.64 8.28 7.28
C GLY A 38 5.67 7.10 7.19
N THR A 39 4.51 7.26 6.53
CA THR A 39 3.52 6.18 6.38
C THR A 39 4.07 5.04 5.53
N ALA A 40 4.81 5.35 4.47
CA ALA A 40 5.52 4.37 3.68
C ALA A 40 6.52 3.57 4.55
N MET A 41 7.36 4.26 5.32
CA MET A 41 8.35 3.63 6.19
C MET A 41 7.70 2.81 7.31
N ARG A 42 6.60 3.29 7.90
CA ARG A 42 5.83 2.56 8.91
C ARG A 42 5.30 1.24 8.38
N LYS A 43 4.78 1.20 7.14
CA LYS A 43 4.32 -0.05 6.50
C LYS A 43 5.48 -1.02 6.29
N GLN A 44 6.65 -0.52 5.90
CA GLN A 44 7.84 -1.34 5.73
C GLN A 44 8.31 -1.97 7.05
N ILE A 45 8.36 -1.19 8.12
CA ILE A 45 8.75 -1.66 9.45
C ILE A 45 7.75 -2.69 9.95
N LEU A 46 6.45 -2.38 9.88
CA LEU A 46 5.41 -3.31 10.32
C LEU A 46 5.47 -4.65 9.58
N ALA A 47 5.63 -4.63 8.25
CA ALA A 47 5.71 -5.85 7.45
C ALA A 47 6.94 -6.70 7.83
N LYS A 48 8.08 -6.06 8.12
CA LYS A 48 9.30 -6.73 8.58
C LYS A 48 9.14 -7.31 9.98
N GLU A 49 8.55 -6.56 10.90
CA GLU A 49 8.30 -7.02 12.27
C GLU A 49 7.35 -8.22 12.28
N VAL A 50 6.25 -8.16 11.53
CA VAL A 50 5.33 -9.30 11.41
C VAL A 50 6.05 -10.51 10.82
N CYS A 51 6.89 -10.30 9.79
CA CYS A 51 7.65 -11.40 9.22
C CYS A 51 8.61 -12.04 10.23
N LEU A 52 9.34 -11.22 10.98
CA LEU A 52 10.28 -11.69 11.98
C LEU A 52 9.57 -12.44 13.11
N LEU A 53 8.40 -11.93 13.54
CA LEU A 53 7.57 -12.60 14.53
C LEU A 53 7.10 -13.98 14.04
N ILE A 54 6.71 -14.11 12.76
CA ILE A 54 6.33 -15.40 12.16
C ILE A 54 7.54 -16.34 12.03
N ALA A 55 8.71 -15.82 11.67
CA ALA A 55 9.91 -16.62 11.47
C ALA A 55 10.47 -17.18 12.79
N GLU A 56 10.42 -16.40 13.88
CA GLU A 56 10.98 -16.75 15.19
C GLU A 56 9.98 -17.50 16.10
N SER A 57 8.72 -17.57 15.71
CA SER A 57 7.68 -18.21 16.53
C SER A 57 7.71 -19.73 16.38
N LYS A 58 7.35 -20.41 17.47
CA LYS A 58 7.25 -21.86 17.51
C LYS A 58 5.94 -22.32 16.86
N ALA A 59 5.92 -23.56 16.39
CA ALA A 59 4.68 -24.24 16.00
C ALA A 59 3.64 -24.17 17.14
N ASN A 60 2.35 -24.08 16.77
CA ASN A 60 1.22 -23.84 17.67
C ASN A 60 1.26 -22.53 18.47
N THR A 61 1.79 -21.44 17.89
CA THR A 61 1.77 -20.11 18.51
C THR A 61 0.70 -19.23 17.85
N THR A 62 -0.03 -18.47 18.66
CA THR A 62 -0.94 -17.42 18.19
C THR A 62 -0.39 -16.05 18.56
N ILE A 63 -0.16 -15.21 17.56
CA ILE A 63 0.31 -13.84 17.73
C ILE A 63 -0.87 -12.90 17.46
N MET A 64 -1.13 -12.00 18.40
CA MET A 64 -2.14 -10.97 18.27
C MET A 64 -1.46 -9.62 18.14
N LEU A 65 -1.69 -8.96 17.01
CA LEU A 65 -1.14 -7.64 16.70
C LEU A 65 -2.27 -6.62 16.72
N GLU A 66 -2.26 -5.74 17.71
CA GLU A 66 -3.15 -4.59 17.75
C GLU A 66 -2.55 -3.44 16.92
N HIS A 67 -3.34 -2.91 15.99
CA HIS A 67 -2.94 -1.81 15.13
C HIS A 67 -4.11 -0.88 14.84
N ASN A 68 -3.84 0.25 14.19
CA ASN A 68 -4.90 1.17 13.78
C ASN A 68 -5.92 0.43 12.88
N LYS A 69 -7.22 0.73 13.05
CA LYS A 69 -8.32 0.18 12.23
C LYS A 69 -8.13 0.36 10.73
N ASN A 70 -7.33 1.35 10.32
CA ASN A 70 -7.06 1.55 8.91
C ASN A 70 -6.01 0.58 8.35
N ILE A 71 -5.19 -0.06 9.18
CA ILE A 71 -4.13 -0.97 8.73
C ILE A 71 -4.74 -2.37 8.49
N LYS A 72 -4.37 -2.99 7.37
CA LYS A 72 -4.69 -4.38 7.00
C LYS A 72 -3.39 -5.14 6.79
N ILE A 73 -3.25 -6.29 7.44
CA ILE A 73 -2.12 -7.19 7.27
C ILE A 73 -2.67 -8.48 6.68
N GLU A 74 -2.17 -8.87 5.51
CA GLU A 74 -2.64 -10.03 4.76
C GLU A 74 -1.46 -10.88 4.33
N SER A 75 -1.66 -12.20 4.24
CA SER A 75 -0.71 -13.10 3.58
C SER A 75 -1.06 -13.22 2.10
N GLN A 76 -0.09 -13.02 1.22
CA GLN A 76 -0.25 -13.21 -0.22
C GLN A 76 0.88 -14.13 -0.73
N GLY A 77 0.63 -15.44 -0.73
CA GLY A 77 1.64 -16.45 -1.06
C GLY A 77 2.77 -16.44 -0.04
N ASN A 78 4.01 -16.31 -0.50
CA ASN A 78 5.21 -16.23 0.35
C ASN A 78 5.56 -14.76 0.70
N ALA A 79 4.56 -13.92 0.94
CA ALA A 79 4.77 -12.52 1.28
C ALA A 79 3.69 -12.01 2.24
N ILE A 80 4.07 -11.03 3.04
CA ILE A 80 3.16 -10.27 3.89
C ILE A 80 2.88 -8.94 3.22
N VAL A 81 1.60 -8.58 3.14
CA VAL A 81 1.14 -7.33 2.56
C VAL A 81 0.54 -6.47 3.67
N VAL A 82 1.06 -5.26 3.82
CA VAL A 82 0.55 -4.26 4.77
C VAL A 82 -0.08 -3.12 3.99
N LYS A 83 -1.40 -2.97 4.11
CA LYS A 83 -2.20 -1.91 3.46
C LYS A 83 -2.73 -0.93 4.49
N GLU A 84 -2.98 0.29 4.07
CA GLU A 84 -3.68 1.31 4.84
C GLU A 84 -4.98 1.69 4.13
N GLY A 85 -6.05 0.99 4.49
CA GLY A 85 -7.36 1.06 3.84
C GLY A 85 -7.53 0.01 2.74
N ASP A 86 -8.71 0.01 2.14
CA ASP A 86 -9.10 -0.93 1.06
C ASP A 86 -8.48 -0.60 -0.30
N PHE A 87 -8.17 0.68 -0.55
CA PHE A 87 -7.70 1.18 -1.84
C PHE A 87 -6.17 1.29 -1.92
N ASP A 88 -5.46 1.00 -0.83
CA ASP A 88 -4.00 1.02 -0.81
C ASP A 88 -3.46 -0.27 -1.43
N LYS A 89 -2.53 -0.12 -2.39
CA LYS A 89 -1.80 -1.27 -2.97
C LYS A 89 -0.98 -1.99 -1.89
N GLY A 90 -0.63 -1.28 -0.82
CA GLY A 90 0.12 -1.80 0.30
C GLY A 90 1.59 -1.98 0.01
N TYR A 91 2.35 -2.23 1.07
CA TYR A 91 3.74 -2.63 0.99
C TYR A 91 3.82 -4.15 1.06
N ILE A 92 4.49 -4.75 0.07
CA ILE A 92 4.72 -6.19 -0.02
C ILE A 92 6.11 -6.48 0.50
N TYR A 93 6.20 -7.33 1.52
CA TYR A 93 7.47 -7.82 2.05
C TYR A 93 7.58 -9.33 1.81
N PRO A 94 8.61 -9.81 1.10
CA PRO A 94 8.82 -11.24 0.91
C PRO A 94 9.13 -11.85 2.27
N CYS A 95 8.26 -12.75 2.69
CA CYS A 95 8.34 -13.43 3.96
C CYS A 95 7.89 -14.84 3.70
N TYR A 96 8.76 -15.83 3.87
CA TYR A 96 8.49 -17.24 3.58
C TYR A 96 7.51 -17.83 4.61
N VAL A 97 6.32 -17.23 4.69
CA VAL A 97 5.19 -17.63 5.49
C VAL A 97 4.90 -19.06 5.08
N GLN A 98 5.19 -20.00 5.97
CA GLN A 98 4.98 -21.41 5.69
C GLN A 98 3.48 -21.66 5.55
N ASN A 99 3.10 -22.72 4.82
CA ASN A 99 1.69 -23.10 4.61
C ASN A 99 0.88 -23.32 5.90
N ASN A 100 1.56 -23.35 7.04
CA ASN A 100 0.97 -23.53 8.36
C ASN A 100 0.57 -22.22 9.06
N THR A 101 0.83 -21.06 8.45
CA THR A 101 0.47 -19.77 9.02
C THR A 101 -0.86 -19.26 8.46
N HIS A 102 -1.84 -19.05 9.33
CA HIS A 102 -3.13 -18.47 9.00
C HIS A 102 -3.23 -17.05 9.57
N ILE A 103 -3.35 -16.06 8.69
CA ILE A 103 -3.53 -14.66 9.08
C ILE A 103 -5.01 -14.30 8.91
N SER A 104 -5.66 -13.94 10.01
CA SER A 104 -7.04 -13.47 10.02
C SER A 104 -7.12 -12.09 10.66
N ARG A 105 -8.17 -11.35 10.32
CA ARG A 105 -8.41 -10.01 10.85
C ARG A 105 -9.70 -9.97 11.65
N LYS A 106 -9.63 -9.37 12.84
CA LYS A 106 -10.78 -9.03 13.67
C LYS A 106 -10.66 -7.57 14.10
N ASP A 107 -11.41 -6.69 13.44
CA ASP A 107 -11.43 -5.25 13.69
C ASP A 107 -10.05 -4.56 13.64
N ASN A 108 -9.52 -4.15 14.80
CA ASN A 108 -8.21 -3.52 15.00
C ASN A 108 -7.10 -4.53 15.32
N ILE A 109 -7.41 -5.83 15.30
CA ILE A 109 -6.47 -6.89 15.65
C ILE A 109 -6.24 -7.78 14.43
N THR A 110 -4.98 -8.01 14.10
CA THR A 110 -4.57 -9.11 13.22
C THR A 110 -4.17 -10.29 14.09
N ILE A 111 -4.78 -11.44 13.83
CA ILE A 111 -4.51 -12.71 14.51
C ILE A 111 -3.73 -13.59 13.54
N ILE A 112 -2.53 -13.99 13.95
CA ILE A 112 -1.63 -14.84 13.19
C ILE A 112 -1.49 -16.15 13.94
N GLU A 113 -2.06 -17.21 13.38
CA GLU A 113 -2.00 -18.57 13.92
C GLU A 113 -0.95 -19.35 13.17
N ILE A 114 0.02 -19.93 13.88
CA ILE A 114 1.06 -20.77 13.28
C ILE A 114 0.86 -22.18 13.79
N LYS A 115 0.61 -23.12 12.88
CA LYS A 115 0.36 -24.53 13.18
C LYS A 115 1.64 -25.37 13.17
#